data_AF-A0A0E3P5G9-F1
#
_entry.id   AF-A0A0E3P5G9-F1
#
_cell.length_a   1.000
_cell.length_b   1.000
_cell.length_c   1.000
_cell.angle_alpha   90.00
_cell.angle_beta   90.00
_cell.angle_gamma   90.00
#
_symmetry.space_group_name_H-M   'P 1'
#
loop_
_entity.id
_entity.type
_entity.pdbx_description
1 polymer ?
#
loop_
_entity_poly.entity_id
_entity_poly.type
_entity_poly.pdbx_seq_one_letter_code
_entity_poly.pdbx_strand_id
1 'polypeptide(L)'
;MNVISNSNIRYVLVCGTESRGHLAGHSLLAIHANGIDEKGRIIGSQGAIPFIENISREAIERFQKQVTLLDRIGLNNSEEIRQIVEDYRDRGEVYPEETMVVCAPKKRKASFAVPASGDVIISGELVMDSRAGIICLAEKL
;
A
#
# COMPACT_ATOMS: atom_id res chain seq x y z
N MET A 1 1.56 -1.95 0.60
CA MET A 1 2.66 -1.41 1.42
C MET A 1 3.81 -2.40 1.34
N ASN A 2 4.97 -2.02 0.78
CA ASN A 2 6.00 -3.00 0.40
C ASN A 2 6.86 -3.48 1.58
N VAL A 3 7.06 -2.63 2.59
CA VAL A 3 7.92 -2.91 3.74
C VAL A 3 7.49 -4.18 4.50
N ILE A 4 6.20 -4.30 4.78
CA ILE A 4 5.63 -5.43 5.55
C ILE A 4 5.60 -6.76 4.78
N SER A 5 5.92 -6.73 3.48
CA SER A 5 6.08 -7.92 2.65
C SER A 5 7.48 -8.52 2.74
N ASN A 6 8.39 -7.92 3.52
CA ASN A 6 9.71 -8.45 3.81
C ASN A 6 10.05 -8.29 5.31
N SER A 7 9.98 -9.38 6.08
CA SER A 7 10.23 -9.38 7.53
C SER A 7 11.68 -9.04 7.91
N ASN A 8 12.62 -9.02 6.96
CA ASN A 8 14.00 -8.58 7.21
C ASN A 8 14.12 -7.05 7.31
N ILE A 9 13.15 -6.29 6.80
CA ILE A 9 13.19 -4.83 6.89
C ILE A 9 12.72 -4.43 8.29
N ARG A 10 13.67 -3.97 9.11
CA ARG A 10 13.44 -3.53 10.51
C ARG A 10 13.61 -2.04 10.74
N TYR A 11 14.23 -1.33 9.81
CA TYR A 11 14.49 0.11 9.90
C TYR A 11 14.12 0.79 8.60
N VAL A 12 13.59 2.01 8.72
CA VAL A 12 13.35 2.90 7.58
C VAL A 12 13.94 4.26 7.92
N LEU A 13 14.95 4.67 7.14
CA LEU A 13 15.54 5.99 7.23
C LEU A 13 14.69 6.98 6.45
N VAL A 14 14.16 7.99 7.14
CA VAL A 14 13.41 9.09 6.53
C VAL A 14 14.37 10.26 6.37
N CYS A 15 14.92 10.47 5.18
CA CYS A 15 15.90 11.51 4.89
C CYS A 15 15.56 12.28 3.60
N GLY A 16 16.34 13.30 3.29
CA GLY A 16 16.15 14.17 2.14
C GLY A 16 15.32 15.42 2.47
N THR A 17 15.25 16.33 1.50
CA THR A 17 14.49 17.58 1.65
C THR A 17 12.99 17.29 1.68
N GLU A 18 12.30 17.82 2.68
CA GLU A 18 10.86 17.60 2.85
C GLU A 18 10.05 18.26 1.72
N SER A 19 9.02 17.55 1.30
CA SER A 19 8.08 18.02 0.27
C SER A 19 7.20 19.16 0.80
N ARG A 20 7.14 20.28 0.08
CA ARG A 20 6.26 21.40 0.44
C ARG A 20 4.79 21.01 0.22
N GLY A 21 3.93 21.27 1.21
CA GLY A 21 2.50 20.98 1.17
C GLY A 21 2.14 19.51 1.39
N HIS A 22 2.83 18.58 0.74
CA HIS A 22 2.61 17.15 0.95
C HIS A 22 3.13 16.67 2.30
N LEU A 23 4.29 17.18 2.75
CA LEU A 23 4.95 16.78 4.01
C LEU A 23 4.99 15.25 4.15
N ALA A 24 5.49 14.57 3.13
CA ALA A 24 5.49 13.12 3.01
C ALA A 24 6.30 12.43 4.13
N GLY A 25 7.47 12.95 4.48
CA GLY A 25 8.28 12.42 5.58
C GLY A 25 7.55 12.55 6.91
N HIS A 26 7.05 13.74 7.22
CA HIS A 26 6.22 14.00 8.40
C HIS A 26 4.98 13.09 8.46
N SER A 27 4.30 12.90 7.32
CA SER A 27 3.13 12.01 7.24
C SER A 27 3.48 10.54 7.52
N LEU A 28 4.66 10.10 7.07
CA LEU A 28 5.18 8.75 7.33
C LEU A 28 5.52 8.56 8.81
N LEU A 29 6.08 9.58 9.47
CA LEU A 29 6.29 9.57 10.92
C LEU A 29 4.96 9.54 11.68
N ALA A 30 3.99 10.35 11.25
CA ALA A 30 2.68 10.44 11.89
C ALA A 30 1.88 9.13 11.80
N ILE A 31 1.88 8.45 10.64
CA ILE A 31 1.20 7.15 10.51
C ILE A 31 1.89 6.08 11.38
N HIS A 32 3.21 6.10 11.48
CA HIS A 32 3.93 5.15 12.34
C HIS A 32 3.62 5.39 13.82
N ALA A 33 3.58 6.64 14.26
CA ALA A 33 3.29 6.97 15.66
C ALA A 33 1.81 6.78 16.04
N ASN A 34 0.89 7.22 15.18
CA ASN A 34 -0.52 7.41 15.56
C ASN A 34 -1.52 6.59 14.73
N GLY A 35 -1.10 6.02 13.60
CA GLY A 35 -1.98 5.30 12.69
C GLY A 35 -2.96 6.22 11.95
N ILE A 36 -4.18 5.71 11.72
CA ILE A 36 -5.24 6.38 10.95
C ILE A 36 -6.56 6.45 11.74
N ASP A 37 -7.36 7.48 11.49
CA ASP A 37 -8.71 7.62 12.02
C ASP A 37 -9.73 6.73 11.29
N GLU A 38 -11.00 6.74 11.72
CA GLU A 38 -12.12 5.99 11.11
C GLU A 38 -12.30 6.24 9.61
N LYS A 39 -11.93 7.43 9.12
CA LYS A 39 -12.06 7.86 7.73
C LYS A 39 -10.79 7.59 6.91
N GLY A 40 -9.78 6.95 7.50
CA GLY A 40 -8.50 6.68 6.84
C GLY A 40 -7.53 7.86 6.83
N ARG A 41 -7.80 8.93 7.60
CA ARG A 41 -6.89 10.09 7.72
C ARG A 41 -5.75 9.75 8.67
N ILE A 42 -4.52 10.10 8.30
CA ILE A 42 -3.34 9.94 9.16
C ILE A 42 -3.44 10.92 10.33
N ILE A 43 -3.40 10.39 11.55
CA ILE A 43 -3.54 11.16 12.77
C ILE A 43 -2.24 11.93 13.03
N GLY A 44 -2.32 13.26 13.16
CA GLY A 44 -1.17 14.14 13.41
C GLY A 44 -0.35 14.54 12.17
N SER A 45 -0.76 14.12 10.97
CA SER A 45 -0.12 14.61 9.74
C SER A 45 -0.56 16.04 9.41
N GLN A 46 0.42 16.87 9.04
CA GLN A 46 0.23 18.24 8.55
C GLN A 46 0.16 18.31 7.01
N GLY A 47 0.25 17.18 6.31
CA GLY A 47 0.14 17.13 4.86
C GLY A 47 -1.24 17.61 4.37
N ALA A 48 -1.30 18.15 3.15
CA ALA A 48 -2.53 18.73 2.60
C ALA A 48 -3.68 17.70 2.45
N ILE A 49 -3.37 16.45 2.06
CA ILE A 49 -4.35 15.38 1.83
C ILE A 49 -3.82 14.07 2.45
N PRO A 50 -3.82 13.92 3.78
CA PRO A 50 -3.15 12.81 4.45
C PRO A 50 -4.13 11.65 4.66
N PHE A 51 -4.58 11.01 3.58
CA PHE A 51 -5.54 9.89 3.61
C PHE A 51 -4.96 8.61 3.01
N ILE A 52 -5.34 7.47 3.60
CA ILE A 52 -4.97 6.13 3.17
C ILE A 52 -6.24 5.31 3.01
N GLU A 53 -6.62 5.06 1.75
CA GLU A 53 -7.86 4.34 1.42
C GLU A 53 -7.62 2.86 1.10
N ASN A 54 -6.38 2.49 0.72
CA ASN A 54 -6.06 1.20 0.11
C ASN A 54 -5.29 0.24 1.03
N ILE A 55 -5.15 0.57 2.31
CA ILE A 55 -4.36 -0.20 3.29
C ILE A 55 -5.24 -0.44 4.51
N SER A 56 -5.32 -1.70 4.97
CA SER A 56 -6.06 -2.07 6.18
C SER A 56 -5.38 -1.55 7.44
N ARG A 57 -6.15 -1.39 8.53
CA ARG A 57 -5.58 -1.06 9.86
C ARG A 57 -4.55 -2.09 10.32
N GLU A 58 -4.83 -3.37 10.09
CA GLU A 58 -3.93 -4.47 10.43
C GLU A 58 -2.56 -4.32 9.74
N ALA A 59 -2.54 -3.91 8.47
CA ALA A 59 -1.30 -3.65 7.76
C ALA A 59 -0.54 -2.44 8.32
N ILE A 60 -1.25 -1.42 8.80
CA ILE A 60 -0.64 -0.26 9.46
C ILE A 60 -0.05 -0.69 10.80
N GLU A 61 -0.80 -1.42 11.63
CA GLU A 61 -0.30 -1.96 12.90
C GLU A 61 0.90 -2.87 12.69
N ARG A 62 0.88 -3.70 11.64
CA ARG A 62 2.02 -4.53 11.26
C ARG A 62 3.23 -3.68 10.95
N PHE A 63 3.07 -2.61 10.17
CA PHE A 63 4.16 -1.68 9.88
C PHE A 63 4.71 -1.01 11.14
N GLN A 64 3.84 -0.55 12.03
CA GLN A 64 4.21 0.11 13.29
C GLN A 64 5.06 -0.81 14.17
N LYS A 65 4.68 -2.09 14.28
CA LYS A 65 5.41 -3.10 15.07
C LYS A 65 6.68 -3.59 14.37
N GLN A 66 6.66 -3.69 13.05
CA GLN A 66 7.75 -4.29 12.29
C GLN A 66 8.97 -3.39 12.21
N VAL A 67 8.79 -2.10 11.91
CA VAL A 67 9.92 -1.19 11.66
C VAL A 67 10.07 -0.11 12.72
N THR A 68 11.31 0.34 12.89
CA THR A 68 11.65 1.58 13.57
C THR A 68 11.96 2.65 12.51
N LEU A 69 11.32 3.83 12.63
CA LEU A 69 11.64 4.96 11.76
C LEU A 69 12.82 5.75 12.35
N LEU A 70 13.81 6.02 11.50
CA LEU A 70 14.92 6.92 11.83
C LEU A 70 14.62 8.27 11.17
N ASP A 71 14.18 9.24 11.97
CA ASP A 71 13.89 10.59 11.49
C ASP A 71 15.19 11.36 11.25
N ARG A 72 15.46 11.64 9.97
CA ARG A 72 16.55 12.49 9.49
C ARG A 72 16.07 13.40 8.36
N ILE A 73 14.82 13.87 8.44
CA ILE A 73 14.27 14.81 7.45
C ILE A 73 15.18 16.04 7.34
N GLY A 74 15.51 16.43 6.11
CA GLY A 74 16.46 17.50 5.81
C GLY A 74 17.90 17.03 5.62
N LEU A 75 18.24 15.79 5.99
CA LEU A 75 19.57 15.23 5.72
C LEU A 75 19.73 14.89 4.24
N ASN A 76 20.63 15.58 3.55
CA ASN A 76 20.93 15.36 2.12
C ASN A 76 22.40 14.95 1.87
N ASN A 77 23.22 14.83 2.91
CA ASN A 77 24.62 14.43 2.77
C ASN A 77 24.72 12.91 2.56
N SER A 78 25.22 12.48 1.41
CA SER A 78 25.32 11.07 1.04
C SER A 78 26.24 10.25 1.95
N GLU A 79 27.35 10.83 2.42
CA GLU A 79 28.27 10.11 3.31
C GLU A 79 27.67 9.88 4.69
N GLU A 80 26.96 10.88 5.23
CA GLU A 80 26.25 10.71 6.50
C GLU A 80 25.10 9.70 6.37
N ILE A 81 24.32 9.77 5.29
CA ILE A 81 23.27 8.78 4.99
C ILE A 81 23.86 7.38 4.93
N ARG A 82 24.99 7.20 4.23
CA ARG A 82 25.68 5.91 4.12
C ARG A 82 26.13 5.40 5.47
N GLN A 83 26.71 6.25 6.32
CA GLN A 83 27.12 5.87 7.67
C GLN A 83 25.94 5.37 8.51
N ILE A 84 24.80 6.06 8.46
CA ILE A 84 23.60 5.62 9.17
C ILE A 84 23.11 4.26 8.63
N VAL A 85 23.14 4.05 7.31
CA VAL A 85 22.74 2.76 6.73
C VAL A 85 23.66 1.64 7.20
N GLU A 86 24.98 1.85 7.20
CA GLU A 86 25.95 0.86 7.70
C GLU A 86 25.76 0.56 9.19
N ASP A 87 25.53 1.59 10.01
CA ASP A 87 25.33 1.45 11.44
C ASP A 87 24.15 0.52 11.78
N TYR A 88 23.11 0.52 10.93
CA TYR A 88 21.88 -0.24 11.13
C TYR A 88 21.74 -1.48 10.25
N ARG A 89 22.71 -1.75 9.36
CA ARG A 89 22.67 -2.86 8.39
C ARG A 89 22.41 -4.21 9.03
N ASP A 90 23.15 -4.49 10.11
CA ASP A 90 23.11 -5.76 10.82
C ASP A 90 22.42 -5.63 12.19
N ARG A 91 21.70 -4.51 12.40
CA ARG A 91 20.89 -4.32 13.61
C ARG A 91 19.52 -4.93 13.40
N GLY A 92 18.97 -5.47 14.47
CA GLY A 92 17.61 -6.03 14.52
C GLY A 92 17.53 -7.46 14.01
N GLU A 93 16.73 -8.26 14.69
CA GLU A 93 16.42 -9.63 14.27
C GLU A 93 15.33 -9.61 13.18
N VAL A 94 15.14 -10.71 12.47
CA VAL A 94 14.01 -10.84 11.53
C VAL A 94 12.70 -10.67 12.31
N TYR A 95 11.73 -9.94 11.76
CA TYR A 95 10.43 -9.82 12.41
C TYR A 95 9.75 -11.20 12.50
N PRO A 96 9.25 -11.62 13.67
CA PRO A 96 8.96 -13.02 13.96
C PRO A 96 7.73 -13.58 13.23
N GLU A 97 6.83 -12.72 12.77
CA GLU A 97 5.63 -13.13 12.05
C GLU A 97 5.86 -13.20 10.52
N GLU A 98 5.07 -14.01 9.84
CA GLU A 98 5.09 -14.16 8.38
C GLU A 98 4.86 -12.85 7.63
N THR A 99 5.30 -12.81 6.37
CA THR A 99 5.20 -11.61 5.54
C THR A 99 3.75 -11.29 5.21
N MET A 100 3.41 -10.00 5.25
CA MET A 100 2.07 -9.54 4.92
C MET A 100 2.05 -8.92 3.52
N VAL A 101 1.19 -9.43 2.65
CA VAL A 101 0.98 -8.88 1.31
C VAL A 101 -0.29 -8.06 1.29
N VAL A 102 -0.15 -6.76 1.03
CA VAL A 102 -1.30 -5.85 0.88
C VAL A 102 -1.58 -5.64 -0.59
N CYS A 103 -2.65 -6.26 -1.07
CA CYS A 103 -3.20 -6.01 -2.39
C CYS A 103 -4.15 -4.81 -2.33
N ALA A 104 -3.76 -3.67 -2.92
CA ALA A 104 -4.68 -2.57 -3.12
C ALA A 104 -5.75 -3.01 -4.15
N PRO A 105 -7.04 -3.04 -3.81
CA PRO A 105 -8.08 -3.40 -4.76
C PRO A 105 -8.10 -2.37 -5.88
N LYS A 106 -7.71 -2.77 -7.10
CA LYS A 106 -7.96 -1.94 -8.28
C LYS A 106 -9.47 -1.90 -8.48
N LYS A 107 -10.09 -0.72 -8.36
CA LYS A 107 -11.44 -0.49 -8.92
C LYS A 107 -11.33 -0.61 -10.44
N ARG A 108 -11.35 -1.83 -10.97
CA ARG A 108 -11.63 -2.05 -12.39
C ARG A 108 -13.08 -1.62 -12.59
N LYS A 109 -13.29 -0.45 -13.19
CA LYS A 109 -14.57 -0.20 -13.85
C LYS A 109 -14.71 -1.29 -14.90
N ALA A 110 -15.74 -2.13 -14.80
CA ALA A 110 -16.08 -3.01 -15.91
C ALA A 110 -16.33 -2.09 -17.11
N SER A 111 -15.45 -2.14 -18.11
CA SER A 111 -15.56 -1.35 -19.34
C SER A 111 -16.59 -1.94 -20.30
N PHE A 112 -17.14 -3.09 -19.98
CA PHE A 112 -18.06 -3.84 -20.81
C PHE A 112 -19.47 -3.68 -20.24
N ALA A 113 -20.40 -3.23 -21.09
CA ALA A 113 -21.82 -3.33 -20.78
C ALA A 113 -22.17 -4.82 -20.56
N VAL A 114 -23.03 -5.11 -19.59
CA VAL A 114 -23.57 -6.47 -19.46
C VAL A 114 -24.34 -6.78 -20.75
N PRO A 115 -23.95 -7.82 -21.51
CA PRO A 115 -24.65 -8.14 -22.75
C PRO A 115 -26.09 -8.55 -22.43
N ALA A 116 -27.04 -8.15 -23.26
CA ALA A 116 -28.46 -8.48 -23.11
C ALA A 116 -28.83 -9.85 -23.71
N SER A 117 -27.86 -10.52 -24.35
CA SER A 117 -28.01 -11.81 -25.00
C SER A 117 -26.69 -12.57 -25.05
N GLY A 118 -26.76 -13.88 -25.24
CA GLY A 118 -25.62 -14.75 -25.52
C GLY A 118 -26.05 -15.76 -26.57
N ASP A 119 -25.42 -15.71 -27.73
CA ASP A 119 -25.74 -16.50 -28.91
C ASP A 119 -24.79 -17.71 -29.09
N VAL A 120 -23.73 -17.78 -28.27
CA VAL A 120 -22.77 -18.88 -28.26
C VAL A 120 -22.71 -19.52 -26.88
N ILE A 121 -22.99 -20.82 -26.78
CA ILE A 121 -22.86 -21.59 -25.52
C ILE A 121 -21.43 -22.13 -25.44
N ILE A 122 -20.68 -21.73 -24.41
CA ILE A 122 -19.34 -22.24 -24.13
C ILE A 122 -19.41 -23.43 -23.17
N SER A 123 -20.29 -23.35 -22.17
CA SER A 123 -20.57 -24.39 -21.19
C SER A 123 -21.98 -24.20 -20.62
N GLY A 124 -22.49 -25.13 -19.82
CA GLY A 124 -23.83 -25.02 -19.20
C GLY A 124 -24.01 -23.76 -18.33
N GLU A 125 -22.92 -23.19 -17.84
CA GLU A 125 -22.94 -21.98 -17.00
C GLU A 125 -22.47 -20.73 -17.76
N LEU A 126 -21.88 -20.87 -18.95
CA LEU A 126 -21.17 -19.79 -19.64
C LEU A 126 -21.65 -19.64 -21.08
N VAL A 127 -21.99 -18.41 -21.43
CA VAL A 127 -22.50 -17.99 -22.73
C VAL A 127 -21.74 -16.74 -23.19
N MET A 128 -21.57 -16.60 -24.50
CA MET A 128 -20.87 -15.49 -25.13
C MET A 128 -21.80 -14.78 -26.11
N ASP A 129 -21.77 -13.45 -26.06
CA ASP A 129 -22.29 -12.59 -27.13
C ASP A 129 -21.19 -12.45 -28.18
N SER A 130 -21.37 -13.08 -29.34
CA SER A 130 -20.39 -13.10 -30.42
C SER A 130 -20.16 -11.71 -31.04
N ARG A 131 -21.15 -10.82 -30.93
CA ARG A 131 -21.11 -9.46 -31.46
C ARG A 131 -20.37 -8.51 -30.52
N ALA A 132 -20.57 -8.65 -29.22
CA ALA A 132 -19.88 -7.84 -28.20
C ALA A 132 -18.52 -8.43 -27.79
N GLY A 133 -18.28 -9.71 -28.08
CA GLY A 133 -17.08 -10.42 -27.65
C GLY A 133 -17.02 -10.63 -26.13
N ILE A 134 -18.17 -10.69 -25.47
CA ILE A 134 -18.28 -10.74 -24.00
C ILE A 134 -18.75 -12.12 -23.58
N ILE A 135 -18.06 -12.71 -22.59
CA ILE A 135 -18.46 -13.95 -21.92
C ILE A 135 -19.16 -13.59 -20.62
N CYS A 136 -20.33 -14.18 -20.40
CA CYS A 136 -21.15 -13.98 -19.21
C CYS A 136 -21.73 -15.30 -18.70
N LEU A 137 -22.26 -15.27 -17.47
CA LEU A 137 -22.95 -16.42 -16.91
C LEU A 137 -24.34 -16.54 -17.53
N ALA A 138 -24.78 -17.75 -17.85
CA ALA A 138 -26.08 -18.01 -18.46
C ALA A 138 -27.26 -17.48 -17.61
N GLU A 139 -27.10 -17.48 -16.29
CA GLU A 139 -28.06 -16.92 -15.32
C GLU A 139 -28.16 -15.39 -15.30
N LYS A 140 -27.24 -14.67 -15.98
CA LYS A 140 -27.19 -13.20 -16.02
C LYS A 140 -27.73 -12.59 -17.31
N LEU A 141 -28.22 -13.43 -18.22
CA LEU A 141 -28.92 -13.03 -19.45
C LEU A 141 -30.43 -13.02 -19.24
#